data_AF-A0A2A6E2Q4-F1
#
_entry.id   AF-A0A2A6E2Q4-F1
#
_cell.length_a   1.000
_cell.length_b   1.000
_cell.length_c   1.000
_cell.angle_alpha   90.00
_cell.angle_beta   90.00
_cell.angle_gamma   90.00
#
_symmetry.space_group_name_H-M   'P 1'
#
loop_
_entity.id
_entity.type
_entity.pdbx_description
1 polymer ?
#
loop_
_entity_poly.entity_id
_entity_poly.type
_entity_poly.pdbx_seq_one_letter_code
_entity_poly.pdbx_strand_id
1 'polypeptide(L)'
;MILFKPEHVAPILAGRKTQTRRLVGKRRWKVGTVHLAKTGYRRDQTFARIRITTVRQERLGDITETDAIAEGYGSVAEYQPDRLVWVIDFEVVRSERAVKAITIHQPWASLIAHGYKRFETRSWTNYRGPIAIHAGLQSDFETVKMLALNYTRIWHQISPLPKGCIVAVAELVECWEIGRRIFADGGIVIRNSRGEEKVPDLNEFYFGDFTPGRFAWELLNVRWLREPIPARGRQGLWNWEPPDDWKCVVCEEFVVGGPGAGWRPAGAERMFPCPLYHK
;
A
#
# COMPACT_ATOMS: atom_id res chain seq x y z
N MET A 1 7.68 -18.10 -14.03
CA MET A 1 8.12 -16.70 -13.82
C MET A 1 8.58 -16.11 -15.13
N ILE A 2 8.52 -14.79 -15.26
CA ILE A 2 8.89 -14.05 -16.47
C ILE A 2 9.80 -12.88 -16.04
N LEU A 3 10.98 -12.80 -16.66
CA LEU A 3 11.96 -11.77 -16.36
C LEU A 3 11.76 -10.54 -17.23
N PHE A 4 11.72 -9.37 -16.62
CA PHE A 4 11.63 -8.08 -17.30
C PHE A 4 12.84 -7.22 -16.94
N LYS A 5 13.28 -6.38 -17.88
CA LYS A 5 14.27 -5.35 -17.58
C LYS A 5 13.69 -4.35 -16.57
N PRO A 6 14.50 -3.77 -15.65
CA PRO A 6 14.02 -2.85 -14.62
C PRO A 6 13.16 -1.69 -15.15
N GLU A 7 13.53 -1.12 -16.31
CA GLU A 7 12.82 -0.02 -16.97
C GLU A 7 11.40 -0.38 -17.43
N HIS A 8 11.08 -1.68 -17.53
CA HIS A 8 9.73 -2.13 -17.88
C HIS A 8 8.77 -2.19 -16.68
N VAL A 9 9.26 -2.10 -15.43
CA VAL A 9 8.43 -2.29 -14.23
C VAL A 9 7.30 -1.26 -14.16
N ALA A 10 7.63 0.04 -14.18
CA ALA A 10 6.63 1.10 -14.07
C ALA A 10 5.59 1.09 -15.22
N PRO A 11 5.97 0.92 -16.51
CA PRO A 11 5.00 0.76 -17.59
C PRO A 11 4.09 -0.47 -17.45
N ILE A 12 4.59 -1.59 -16.91
CA ILE A 12 3.78 -2.80 -16.68
C ILE A 12 2.76 -2.56 -15.57
N LEU A 13 3.20 -2.04 -14.43
CA LEU A 13 2.32 -1.74 -13.29
C LEU A 13 1.24 -0.71 -13.65
N ALA A 14 1.59 0.30 -14.45
CA ALA A 14 0.65 1.29 -14.97
C ALA A 14 -0.28 0.76 -16.08
N GLY A 15 -0.15 -0.49 -16.50
CA GLY A 15 -0.95 -1.08 -17.59
C GLY A 15 -0.62 -0.53 -18.99
N ARG A 16 0.40 0.30 -19.14
CA ARG A 16 0.86 0.84 -20.44
C ARG A 16 1.63 -0.19 -21.26
N LYS A 17 2.31 -1.14 -20.59
CA LYS A 17 3.00 -2.26 -21.21
C LYS A 17 2.29 -3.57 -20.88
N THR A 18 1.58 -4.12 -21.86
CA THR A 18 0.79 -5.36 -21.75
C THR A 18 1.35 -6.50 -22.60
N GLN A 19 2.51 -6.30 -23.24
CA GLN A 19 3.09 -7.26 -24.17
C GLN A 19 4.62 -7.39 -24.02
N THR A 20 5.13 -8.60 -24.24
CA THR A 20 6.56 -8.91 -24.30
C THR A 20 6.88 -9.94 -25.39
N ARG A 21 8.02 -9.74 -26.07
CA ARG A 21 8.56 -10.65 -27.10
C ARG A 21 9.67 -11.52 -26.51
N ARG A 22 9.75 -12.80 -26.90
CA ARG A 22 10.71 -13.77 -26.36
C ARG A 22 11.33 -14.62 -27.47
N LEU A 23 12.66 -14.66 -27.50
CA LEU A 23 13.48 -15.39 -28.48
C LEU A 23 13.65 -16.90 -28.19
N VAL A 24 13.08 -17.41 -27.11
CA VAL A 24 13.26 -18.82 -26.69
C VAL A 24 12.48 -19.77 -27.58
N GLY A 25 13.10 -20.91 -27.92
CA GLY A 25 12.55 -21.94 -28.82
C GLY A 25 11.18 -22.50 -28.39
N LYS A 26 11.14 -23.52 -27.51
CA LYS A 26 9.87 -24.17 -27.11
C LYS A 26 8.95 -23.22 -26.33
N ARG A 27 7.66 -23.22 -26.68
CA ARG A 27 6.60 -22.47 -25.98
C ARG A 27 6.55 -22.84 -24.49
N ARG A 28 6.83 -21.89 -23.61
CA ARG A 28 6.79 -22.08 -22.15
C ARG A 28 5.52 -21.52 -21.48
N TRP A 29 4.72 -20.74 -22.22
CA TRP A 29 3.60 -19.97 -21.66
C TRP A 29 2.25 -20.46 -22.17
N LYS A 30 1.32 -20.66 -21.25
CA LYS A 30 -0.05 -21.10 -21.52
C LYS A 30 -1.01 -19.96 -21.19
N VAL A 31 -1.98 -19.73 -22.07
CA VAL A 31 -3.05 -18.76 -21.84
C VAL A 31 -3.80 -19.12 -20.55
N GLY A 32 -4.21 -18.11 -19.79
CA GLY A 32 -4.88 -18.24 -18.49
C GLY A 32 -3.95 -18.47 -17.30
N THR A 33 -2.69 -18.85 -17.51
CA THR A 33 -1.75 -19.10 -16.39
C THR A 33 -1.20 -17.82 -15.78
N VAL A 34 -1.02 -17.82 -14.46
CA VAL A 34 -0.45 -16.71 -13.70
C VAL A 34 1.03 -16.95 -13.43
N HIS A 35 1.86 -15.94 -13.67
CA HIS A 35 3.32 -15.99 -13.50
C HIS A 35 3.82 -14.84 -12.64
N LEU A 36 4.87 -15.10 -11.86
CA LEU A 36 5.66 -14.05 -11.20
C LEU A 36 6.40 -13.23 -12.26
N ALA A 37 6.21 -11.91 -12.26
CA ALA A 37 6.98 -10.95 -13.02
C ALA A 37 8.12 -10.42 -12.14
N LYS A 38 9.36 -10.58 -12.61
CA LYS A 38 10.55 -10.30 -11.81
C LYS A 38 11.60 -9.52 -12.60
N THR A 39 12.43 -8.73 -11.91
CA THR A 39 13.61 -8.09 -12.51
C THR A 39 14.86 -8.96 -12.43
N GLY A 40 14.81 -10.05 -11.65
CA GLY A 40 15.88 -11.03 -11.52
C GLY A 40 15.42 -12.31 -10.84
N TYR A 41 16.37 -13.15 -10.44
CA TYR A 41 16.09 -14.49 -9.91
C TYR A 41 15.77 -14.49 -8.41
N ARG A 42 16.22 -13.48 -7.64
CA ARG A 42 16.03 -13.42 -6.18
C ARG A 42 14.56 -13.24 -5.81
N ARG A 43 14.14 -13.70 -4.62
CA ARG A 43 12.72 -13.76 -4.22
C ARG A 43 12.08 -12.37 -4.11
N ASP A 44 12.82 -11.43 -3.53
CA ASP A 44 12.52 -10.00 -3.35
C ASP A 44 12.43 -9.21 -4.67
N GLN A 45 12.95 -9.74 -5.77
CA GLN A 45 12.90 -9.10 -7.10
C GLN A 45 11.58 -9.33 -7.84
N THR A 46 10.54 -9.82 -7.15
CA THR A 46 9.20 -9.96 -7.72
C THR A 46 8.45 -8.63 -7.57
N PHE A 47 7.98 -8.08 -8.69
CA PHE A 47 7.23 -6.81 -8.66
C PHE A 47 5.74 -6.98 -8.93
N ALA A 48 5.33 -8.07 -9.60
CA ALA A 48 3.93 -8.33 -9.89
C ALA A 48 3.66 -9.83 -10.14
N ARG A 49 2.37 -10.19 -10.15
CA ARG A 49 1.82 -11.39 -10.77
C ARG A 49 1.06 -10.98 -12.03
N ILE A 50 1.37 -11.63 -13.15
CA ILE A 50 0.75 -11.37 -14.45
C ILE A 50 0.05 -12.62 -14.97
N ARG A 51 -1.11 -12.45 -15.61
CA ARG A 51 -1.85 -13.53 -16.28
C ARG A 51 -1.60 -13.43 -17.77
N ILE A 52 -1.30 -14.56 -18.40
CA ILE A 52 -1.13 -14.61 -19.85
C ILE A 52 -2.51 -14.61 -20.52
N THR A 53 -2.75 -13.64 -21.40
CA THR A 53 -4.03 -13.50 -22.11
C THR A 53 -3.94 -14.08 -23.52
N THR A 54 -2.80 -13.88 -24.20
CA THR A 54 -2.59 -14.37 -25.57
C THR A 54 -1.15 -14.84 -25.74
N VAL A 55 -0.95 -15.88 -26.55
CA VAL A 55 0.37 -16.35 -26.98
C VAL A 55 0.33 -16.61 -28.48
N ARG A 56 1.18 -15.92 -29.25
CA ARG A 56 1.30 -16.06 -30.70
C ARG A 56 2.76 -16.01 -31.15
N GLN A 57 3.04 -16.40 -32.38
CA GLN A 57 4.36 -16.22 -32.99
C GLN A 57 4.31 -15.07 -34.00
N GLU A 58 5.34 -14.23 -34.00
CA GLU A 58 5.55 -13.16 -35.00
C GLU A 58 6.98 -13.27 -35.54
N ARG A 59 7.19 -12.84 -36.79
CA ARG A 59 8.54 -12.63 -37.34
C ARG A 59 9.08 -11.28 -36.84
N LEU A 60 10.39 -11.19 -36.66
CA LEU A 60 11.05 -10.00 -36.10
C LEU A 60 11.60 -9.11 -37.24
N GLY A 61 10.78 -8.21 -37.81
CA GLY A 61 11.21 -7.18 -38.78
C GLY A 61 10.37 -5.90 -38.61
N ASP A 62 10.86 -4.67 -38.78
CA ASP A 62 12.08 -4.17 -39.44
C ASP A 62 12.93 -3.31 -38.48
N ILE A 63 14.22 -3.61 -38.32
CA ILE A 63 15.19 -2.75 -37.61
C ILE A 63 15.99 -1.98 -38.67
N THR A 64 16.29 -0.69 -38.42
CA THR A 64 17.16 0.07 -39.33
C THR A 64 18.61 -0.40 -39.18
N GLU A 65 19.43 -0.24 -40.21
CA GLU A 65 20.87 -0.56 -40.17
C GLU A 65 21.59 0.20 -39.04
N THR A 66 21.18 1.43 -38.77
CA THR A 66 21.60 2.25 -37.63
C THR A 66 21.29 1.61 -36.27
N ASP A 67 20.10 1.04 -36.10
CA ASP A 67 19.67 0.42 -34.85
C ASP A 67 20.35 -0.94 -34.63
N ALA A 68 20.62 -1.71 -35.70
CA ALA A 68 21.35 -2.96 -35.63
C ALA A 68 22.81 -2.75 -35.16
N ILE A 69 23.47 -1.70 -35.66
CA ILE A 69 24.82 -1.29 -35.22
C ILE A 69 24.80 -0.79 -33.77
N ALA A 70 23.77 -0.03 -33.38
CA ALA A 70 23.62 0.48 -32.01
C ALA A 70 23.35 -0.64 -30.97
N GLU A 71 22.72 -1.75 -31.37
CA GLU A 71 22.57 -2.96 -30.54
C GLU A 71 23.82 -3.86 -30.51
N GLY A 72 24.89 -3.52 -31.24
CA GLY A 72 26.19 -4.20 -31.20
C GLY A 72 26.38 -5.32 -32.23
N TYR A 73 25.58 -5.35 -33.31
CA TYR A 73 25.77 -6.26 -34.44
C TYR A 73 26.58 -5.59 -35.55
N GLY A 74 27.43 -6.36 -36.24
CA GLY A 74 28.32 -5.82 -37.27
C GLY A 74 27.63 -5.46 -38.59
N SER A 75 26.42 -5.99 -38.84
CA SER A 75 25.62 -5.69 -40.03
C SER A 75 24.15 -6.13 -39.88
N VAL A 76 23.27 -5.64 -40.76
CA VAL A 76 21.89 -6.13 -40.90
C VAL A 76 21.83 -7.61 -41.29
N ALA A 77 22.87 -8.18 -41.91
CA ALA A 77 22.90 -9.59 -42.30
C ALA A 77 23.15 -10.55 -41.10
N GLU A 78 23.79 -10.07 -40.03
CA GLU A 78 23.85 -10.80 -38.75
C GLU A 78 22.51 -10.79 -38.01
N TYR A 79 21.68 -9.78 -38.27
CA TYR A 79 20.31 -9.71 -37.79
C TYR A 79 19.46 -10.69 -38.63
N GLN A 80 18.79 -11.65 -37.98
CA GLN A 80 17.94 -12.63 -38.66
C GLN A 80 16.49 -12.12 -38.73
N PRO A 81 16.06 -11.42 -39.80
CA PRO A 81 14.69 -10.87 -39.90
C PRO A 81 13.61 -11.97 -39.91
N ASP A 82 13.97 -13.19 -40.30
CA ASP A 82 13.09 -14.35 -40.32
C ASP A 82 12.90 -15.04 -38.96
N ARG A 83 13.54 -14.53 -37.90
CA ARG A 83 13.52 -15.19 -36.60
C ARG A 83 12.13 -15.09 -35.95
N LEU A 84 11.49 -16.24 -35.76
CA LEU A 84 10.23 -16.35 -35.04
C LEU A 84 10.42 -16.03 -33.55
N VAL A 85 9.65 -15.06 -33.04
CA VAL A 85 9.55 -14.74 -31.62
C VAL A 85 8.19 -15.12 -31.07
N TRP A 86 8.16 -15.53 -29.81
CA TRP A 86 6.90 -15.65 -29.09
C TRP A 86 6.48 -14.28 -28.58
N VAL A 87 5.29 -13.85 -28.97
CA VAL A 87 4.64 -12.66 -28.45
C VAL A 87 3.60 -13.08 -27.43
N ILE A 88 3.74 -12.50 -26.24
CA ILE A 88 2.95 -12.83 -25.07
C ILE A 88 2.24 -11.56 -24.64
N ASP A 89 0.92 -11.57 -24.73
CA ASP A 89 0.09 -10.54 -24.12
C ASP A 89 -0.24 -10.99 -22.69
N PHE A 90 -0.30 -10.03 -21.78
CA PHE A 90 -0.57 -10.28 -20.38
C PHE A 90 -1.30 -9.10 -19.73
N GLU A 91 -1.95 -9.40 -18.61
CA GLU A 91 -2.53 -8.41 -17.70
C GLU A 91 -1.90 -8.56 -16.31
N VAL A 92 -1.81 -7.46 -15.57
CA VAL A 92 -1.38 -7.48 -14.17
C VAL A 92 -2.54 -7.96 -13.30
N VAL A 93 -2.35 -9.08 -12.61
CA VAL A 93 -3.32 -9.64 -11.66
C VAL A 93 -3.15 -8.98 -10.29
N ARG A 94 -1.90 -8.77 -9.88
CA ARG A 94 -1.55 -8.18 -8.59
C ARG A 94 -0.17 -7.53 -8.68
N SER A 95 -0.04 -6.33 -8.14
CA SER A 95 1.26 -5.74 -7.82
C SER A 95 1.73 -6.24 -6.46
N GLU A 96 3.01 -6.63 -6.36
CA GLU A 96 3.61 -7.03 -5.08
C GLU A 96 4.06 -5.80 -4.26
N ARG A 97 4.02 -4.59 -4.85
CA ARG A 97 4.24 -3.31 -4.15
C ARG A 97 2.96 -2.69 -3.62
N ALA A 98 1.80 -3.15 -4.08
CA ALA A 98 0.52 -2.59 -3.66
C ALA A 98 0.26 -2.82 -2.17
N VAL A 99 0.10 -1.72 -1.44
CA VAL A 99 -0.34 -1.69 -0.04
C VAL A 99 -1.85 -1.42 -0.02
N LYS A 100 -2.59 -2.02 0.92
CA LYS A 100 -3.99 -1.65 1.10
C LYS A 100 -4.07 -0.21 1.58
N ALA A 101 -5.08 0.53 1.15
CA ALA A 101 -5.30 1.90 1.56
C ALA A 101 -6.78 2.13 1.88
N ILE A 102 -7.03 3.05 2.80
CA ILE A 102 -8.37 3.49 3.18
C ILE A 102 -8.46 5.01 3.11
N THR A 103 -9.55 5.50 2.53
CA THR A 103 -9.87 6.93 2.49
C THR A 103 -10.63 7.32 3.75
N ILE A 104 -10.07 8.24 4.51
CA ILE A 104 -10.63 8.73 5.78
C ILE A 104 -10.88 10.24 5.64
N HIS A 105 -12.06 10.70 6.08
CA HIS A 105 -12.37 12.12 6.08
C HIS A 105 -11.48 12.87 7.07
N GLN A 106 -11.21 14.13 6.79
CA GLN A 106 -10.58 15.00 7.78
C GLN A 106 -11.59 15.38 8.87
N PRO A 107 -11.19 15.60 10.13
CA PRO A 107 -9.81 15.63 10.64
C PRO A 107 -9.25 14.25 11.06
N TRP A 108 -10.05 13.18 10.98
CA TRP A 108 -9.69 11.86 11.50
C TRP A 108 -8.44 11.26 10.85
N ALA A 109 -8.23 11.49 9.55
CA ALA A 109 -7.00 11.06 8.87
C ALA A 109 -5.75 11.67 9.52
N SER A 110 -5.77 12.97 9.82
CA SER A 110 -4.65 13.64 10.51
C SER A 110 -4.53 13.24 11.99
N LEU A 111 -5.66 13.02 12.69
CA LEU A 111 -5.65 12.51 14.07
C LEU A 111 -4.98 11.13 14.13
N ILE A 112 -5.28 10.25 13.18
CA ILE A 112 -4.62 8.94 13.07
C ILE A 112 -3.14 9.13 12.80
N ALA A 113 -2.80 9.92 11.77
CA ALA A 113 -1.41 10.13 11.38
C ALA A 113 -0.53 10.62 12.54
N HIS A 114 -1.02 11.54 13.36
CA HIS A 114 -0.29 12.09 14.52
C HIS A 114 -0.46 11.28 15.81
N GLY A 115 -1.15 10.13 15.77
CA GLY A 115 -1.28 9.23 16.91
C GLY A 115 -2.30 9.67 17.98
N TYR A 116 -3.16 10.65 17.68
CA TYR A 116 -4.28 11.05 18.54
C TYR A 116 -5.51 10.16 18.41
N LYS A 117 -5.53 9.32 17.37
CA LYS A 117 -6.60 8.36 17.12
C LYS A 117 -6.02 7.02 16.68
N ARG A 118 -6.29 5.98 17.46
CA ARG A 118 -5.88 4.59 17.26
C ARG A 118 -7.01 3.75 16.65
N PHE A 119 -8.28 4.06 16.95
CA PHE A 119 -9.41 3.26 16.51
C PHE A 119 -10.20 3.92 15.38
N GLU A 120 -10.06 3.41 14.16
CA GLU A 120 -10.91 3.84 13.04
C GLU A 120 -12.26 3.10 13.05
N THR A 121 -13.39 3.80 13.02
CA THR A 121 -14.71 3.16 13.17
C THR A 121 -15.40 2.88 11.84
N ARG A 122 -15.76 1.62 11.56
CA ARG A 122 -16.39 1.16 10.31
C ARG A 122 -17.52 0.16 10.55
N SER A 123 -18.38 -0.03 9.55
CA SER A 123 -19.47 -1.02 9.58
C SER A 123 -19.05 -2.43 9.15
N TRP A 124 -17.74 -2.70 8.97
CA TRP A 124 -17.25 -3.96 8.38
C TRP A 124 -15.80 -4.27 8.82
N THR A 125 -15.31 -5.52 8.68
CA THR A 125 -14.04 -6.01 9.31
C THR A 125 -13.14 -6.93 8.48
N ASN A 126 -13.24 -6.93 7.16
CA ASN A 126 -12.71 -8.02 6.32
C ASN A 126 -11.18 -8.03 6.10
N TYR A 127 -10.40 -7.19 6.78
CA TYR A 127 -8.95 -7.06 6.53
C TYR A 127 -8.14 -6.82 7.80
N ARG A 128 -6.99 -7.48 7.92
CA ARG A 128 -5.89 -7.20 8.86
C ARG A 128 -4.57 -7.18 8.10
N GLY A 129 -3.65 -6.30 8.50
CA GLY A 129 -2.33 -6.14 7.89
C GLY A 129 -1.98 -4.70 7.51
N PRO A 130 -0.94 -4.50 6.69
CA PRO A 130 -0.44 -3.17 6.33
C PRO A 130 -1.47 -2.31 5.61
N ILE A 131 -1.63 -1.07 6.06
CA ILE A 131 -2.62 -0.14 5.53
C ILE A 131 -2.05 1.28 5.40
N ALA A 132 -2.31 1.93 4.27
CA ALA A 132 -2.04 3.34 4.06
C ALA A 132 -3.29 4.18 4.38
N ILE A 133 -3.08 5.28 5.06
CA ILE A 133 -4.11 6.22 5.46
C ILE A 133 -4.14 7.36 4.45
N HIS A 134 -5.22 7.42 3.68
CA HIS A 134 -5.48 8.49 2.73
C HIS A 134 -6.40 9.54 3.35
N ALA A 135 -5.97 10.80 3.33
CA ALA A 135 -6.82 11.92 3.70
C ALA A 135 -7.73 12.28 2.52
N GLY A 136 -9.03 12.05 2.70
CA GLY A 136 -10.06 12.38 1.73
C GLY A 136 -10.20 13.89 1.50
N LEU A 137 -10.98 14.25 0.47
CA LEU A 137 -11.28 15.67 0.18
C LEU A 137 -12.31 16.27 1.14
N GLN A 138 -13.17 15.41 1.71
CA GLN A 138 -14.21 15.80 2.65
C GLN A 138 -13.65 16.03 4.05
N SER A 139 -14.28 16.95 4.77
CA SER A 139 -13.97 17.26 6.16
C SER A 139 -15.25 17.31 6.97
N ASP A 140 -15.20 16.80 8.19
CA ASP A 140 -16.25 16.98 9.17
C ASP A 140 -16.07 18.32 9.88
N PHE A 141 -16.90 19.30 9.51
CA PHE A 141 -16.75 20.68 9.98
C PHE A 141 -16.95 20.82 11.49
N GLU A 142 -17.86 20.04 12.09
CA GLU A 142 -18.13 20.13 13.52
C GLU A 142 -16.95 19.59 14.34
N THR A 143 -16.39 18.45 13.95
CA THR A 143 -15.18 17.90 14.58
C THR A 143 -13.98 18.83 14.40
N VAL A 144 -13.81 19.44 13.21
CA VAL A 144 -12.76 20.45 12.98
C VAL A 144 -12.93 21.65 13.92
N LYS A 145 -14.14 22.19 14.03
CA LYS A 145 -14.45 23.31 14.92
C LYS A 145 -14.21 22.96 16.39
N MET A 146 -14.68 21.78 16.80
CA MET A 146 -14.48 21.26 18.16
C MET A 146 -12.99 21.11 18.49
N LEU A 147 -12.17 20.57 17.57
CA LEU A 147 -10.73 20.49 17.76
C LEU A 147 -10.08 21.87 17.88
N ALA A 148 -10.44 22.80 17.00
CA ALA A 148 -9.90 24.15 16.98
C ALA A 148 -10.24 24.97 18.25
N LEU A 149 -11.41 24.75 18.85
CA LEU A 149 -11.86 25.50 20.02
C LEU A 149 -11.51 24.82 21.34
N ASN A 150 -11.66 23.49 21.43
CA ASN A 150 -11.61 22.76 22.71
C ASN A 150 -10.33 21.91 22.85
N TYR A 151 -9.65 21.60 21.74
CA TYR A 151 -8.42 20.80 21.72
C TYR A 151 -7.29 21.54 21.00
N THR A 152 -7.10 22.82 21.32
CA THR A 152 -6.16 23.74 20.65
C THR A 152 -4.75 23.16 20.50
N ARG A 153 -4.23 22.49 21.53
CA ARG A 153 -2.91 21.82 21.48
C ARG A 153 -2.84 20.72 20.41
N ILE A 154 -3.89 19.92 20.26
CA ILE A 154 -3.98 18.90 19.19
C ILE A 154 -4.11 19.60 17.85
N TRP A 155 -4.99 20.60 17.75
CA TRP A 155 -5.21 21.38 16.54
C TRP A 155 -3.93 21.99 15.98
N HIS A 156 -3.09 22.61 16.82
CA HIS A 156 -1.81 23.20 16.41
C HIS A 156 -0.82 22.18 15.83
N GLN A 157 -0.92 20.91 16.21
CA GLN A 157 -0.02 19.86 15.72
C GLN A 157 -0.50 19.23 14.41
N ILE A 158 -1.81 19.14 14.21
CA ILE A 158 -2.38 18.46 13.03
C ILE A 158 -2.74 19.39 11.88
N SER A 159 -2.77 20.71 12.13
CA SER A 159 -3.13 21.74 11.15
C SER A 159 -1.88 22.25 10.40
N PRO A 160 -1.96 22.52 9.08
CA PRO A 160 -3.14 22.40 8.22
C PRO A 160 -3.51 20.94 7.92
N LEU A 161 -4.79 20.68 7.64
CA LEU A 161 -5.29 19.34 7.33
C LEU A 161 -5.06 19.01 5.85
N PRO A 162 -4.08 18.14 5.49
CA PRO A 162 -3.81 17.77 4.10
C PRO A 162 -5.01 17.02 3.49
N LYS A 163 -5.21 17.13 2.18
CA LYS A 163 -6.32 16.47 1.46
C LYS A 163 -5.82 15.84 0.18
N GLY A 164 -6.49 14.77 -0.27
CA GLY A 164 -6.18 14.12 -1.54
C GLY A 164 -4.81 13.44 -1.57
N CYS A 165 -4.32 12.96 -0.42
CA CYS A 165 -2.98 12.39 -0.30
C CYS A 165 -2.92 11.30 0.78
N ILE A 166 -1.91 10.43 0.66
CA ILE A 166 -1.51 9.53 1.74
C ILE A 166 -0.78 10.35 2.79
N VAL A 167 -1.22 10.22 4.04
CA VAL A 167 -0.67 10.96 5.18
C VAL A 167 0.08 10.05 6.15
N ALA A 168 -0.22 8.77 6.18
CA ALA A 168 0.44 7.82 7.06
C ALA A 168 0.37 6.39 6.51
N VAL A 169 1.22 5.52 7.05
CA VAL A 169 1.09 4.06 6.93
C VAL A 169 0.99 3.46 8.33
N ALA A 170 0.25 2.37 8.46
CA ALA A 170 -0.04 1.73 9.73
C ALA A 170 -0.23 0.21 9.52
N GLU A 171 -0.50 -0.50 10.60
CA GLU A 171 -0.92 -1.88 10.61
C GLU A 171 -2.30 -1.99 11.26
N LEU A 172 -3.27 -2.55 10.54
CA LEU A 172 -4.56 -2.91 11.10
C LEU A 172 -4.43 -4.27 11.78
N VAL A 173 -4.33 -4.26 13.11
CA VAL A 173 -4.00 -5.46 13.89
C VAL A 173 -5.24 -6.21 14.36
N GLU A 174 -6.35 -5.51 14.62
CA GLU A 174 -7.60 -6.12 15.03
C GLU A 174 -8.82 -5.26 14.68
N CYS A 175 -9.98 -5.89 14.57
CA CYS A 175 -11.28 -5.24 14.46
C CYS A 175 -12.13 -5.64 15.67
N TRP A 176 -12.39 -4.68 16.56
CA TRP A 176 -13.18 -4.88 17.76
C TRP A 176 -14.65 -4.56 17.49
N GLU A 177 -15.55 -5.49 17.77
CA GLU A 177 -16.99 -5.27 17.73
C GLU A 177 -17.40 -4.28 18.81
N ILE A 178 -18.20 -3.30 18.43
CA ILE A 178 -18.75 -2.33 19.36
C ILE A 178 -20.06 -2.89 19.91
N GLY A 179 -20.02 -3.31 21.18
CA GLY A 179 -21.14 -3.94 21.85
C GLY A 179 -22.18 -2.94 22.36
N ARG A 180 -23.34 -3.45 22.76
CA ARG A 180 -24.39 -2.66 23.46
C ARG A 180 -24.10 -2.43 24.94
N ARG A 181 -23.03 -3.03 25.47
CA ARG A 181 -22.72 -3.00 26.89
C ARG A 181 -22.12 -1.64 27.23
N ILE A 182 -22.97 -0.81 27.80
CA ILE A 182 -22.62 0.43 28.49
C ILE A 182 -22.40 0.03 29.95
N PHE A 183 -21.24 0.30 30.53
CA PHE A 183 -21.03 0.14 31.97
C PHE A 183 -22.04 0.99 32.75
N ALA A 184 -22.23 0.73 34.05
CA ALA A 184 -23.16 1.52 34.87
C ALA A 184 -22.84 3.04 34.89
N ASP A 185 -21.61 3.41 34.52
CA ASP A 185 -21.11 4.79 34.40
C ASP A 185 -21.19 5.38 32.98
N GLY A 186 -21.69 4.63 31.98
CA GLY A 186 -21.80 5.13 30.60
C GLY A 186 -20.68 4.69 29.64
N GLY A 187 -19.67 3.94 30.09
CA GLY A 187 -18.54 3.55 29.23
C GLY A 187 -18.86 2.49 28.18
N ILE A 188 -18.34 2.62 26.96
CA ILE A 188 -18.48 1.63 25.86
C ILE A 188 -17.35 0.60 25.91
N VAL A 189 -17.71 -0.68 25.75
CA VAL A 189 -16.74 -1.78 25.59
C VAL A 189 -16.68 -2.23 24.13
N ILE A 190 -15.46 -2.38 23.63
CA ILE A 190 -15.20 -3.04 22.35
C ILE A 190 -14.64 -4.44 22.60
N ARG A 191 -15.10 -5.44 21.84
CA ARG A 191 -14.77 -6.87 22.06
C ARG A 191 -14.30 -7.54 20.78
N ASN A 192 -13.31 -8.42 20.85
CA ASN A 192 -12.91 -9.23 19.69
C ASN A 192 -13.54 -10.63 19.69
N SER A 193 -13.29 -11.41 18.64
CA SER A 193 -13.83 -12.78 18.49
C SER A 193 -13.33 -13.78 19.54
N ARG A 194 -12.26 -13.45 20.26
CA ARG A 194 -11.71 -14.28 21.35
C ARG A 194 -12.34 -13.97 22.71
N GLY A 195 -13.24 -12.97 22.76
CA GLY A 195 -13.86 -12.52 24.01
C GLY A 195 -13.00 -11.55 24.80
N GLU A 196 -11.88 -11.06 24.26
CA GLU A 196 -11.10 -10.01 24.89
C GLU A 196 -11.85 -8.68 24.78
N GLU A 197 -11.72 -7.83 25.80
CA GLU A 197 -12.44 -6.55 25.90
C GLU A 197 -11.46 -5.40 26.08
N LYS A 198 -11.80 -4.24 25.50
CA LYS A 198 -11.10 -2.97 25.69
C LYS A 198 -12.10 -1.85 25.92
N VAL A 199 -11.66 -0.83 26.63
CA VAL A 199 -12.40 0.43 26.83
C VAL A 199 -11.64 1.50 26.06
N PRO A 200 -12.22 2.08 24.99
CA PRO A 200 -11.67 3.25 24.33
C PRO A 200 -11.57 4.40 25.34
N ASP A 201 -10.50 5.20 25.25
CA ASP A 201 -10.44 6.41 26.07
C ASP A 201 -11.42 7.48 25.58
N LEU A 202 -11.52 8.56 26.33
CA LEU A 202 -12.46 9.64 26.06
C LEU A 202 -12.19 10.33 24.70
N ASN A 203 -10.92 10.47 24.30
CA ASN A 203 -10.56 11.08 23.02
C ASN A 203 -11.00 10.17 21.87
N GLU A 204 -10.75 8.86 21.96
CA GLU A 204 -11.21 7.89 20.97
C GLU A 204 -12.71 7.99 20.77
N PHE A 205 -13.46 8.03 21.88
CA PHE A 205 -14.91 8.15 21.87
C PHE A 205 -15.38 9.43 21.16
N TYR A 206 -14.78 10.58 21.45
CA TYR A 206 -15.11 11.84 20.75
C TYR A 206 -14.71 11.85 19.28
N PHE A 207 -13.68 11.09 18.91
CA PHE A 207 -13.17 11.05 17.55
C PHE A 207 -13.74 9.89 16.72
N GLY A 208 -14.77 9.17 17.17
CA GLY A 208 -15.27 7.99 16.46
C GLY A 208 -16.77 7.76 16.63
N ASP A 209 -17.34 6.97 15.72
CA ASP A 209 -18.72 6.51 15.83
C ASP A 209 -18.74 5.12 16.47
N PHE A 210 -18.94 5.11 17.79
CA PHE A 210 -19.07 3.91 18.61
C PHE A 210 -20.52 3.43 18.73
N THR A 211 -21.36 3.68 17.73
CA THR A 211 -22.71 3.08 17.70
C THR A 211 -22.60 1.55 17.67
N PRO A 212 -23.35 0.83 18.53
CA PRO A 212 -23.35 -0.63 18.54
C PRO A 212 -23.66 -1.25 17.17
N GLY A 213 -23.00 -2.37 16.85
CA GLY A 213 -23.08 -3.03 15.54
C GLY A 213 -22.07 -2.52 14.50
N ARG A 214 -21.24 -1.54 14.88
CA ARG A 214 -20.02 -1.14 14.15
C ARG A 214 -18.80 -1.84 14.73
N PHE A 215 -17.65 -1.56 14.13
CA PHE A 215 -16.36 -2.08 14.53
C PHE A 215 -15.32 -0.97 14.65
N ALA A 216 -14.50 -1.06 15.70
CA ALA A 216 -13.32 -0.24 15.91
C ALA A 216 -12.09 -0.97 15.36
N TRP A 217 -11.52 -0.47 14.27
CA TRP A 217 -10.30 -0.96 13.67
C TRP A 217 -9.10 -0.42 14.45
N GLU A 218 -8.38 -1.32 15.11
CA GLU A 218 -7.19 -0.97 15.87
C GLU A 218 -5.99 -0.82 14.93
N LEU A 219 -5.46 0.40 14.85
CA LEU A 219 -4.27 0.72 14.09
C LEU A 219 -3.06 0.81 15.02
N LEU A 220 -2.03 0.04 14.72
CA LEU A 220 -0.73 0.10 15.39
C LEU A 220 0.37 0.45 14.40
N ASN A 221 1.57 0.73 14.94
CA ASN A 221 2.75 1.05 14.13
C ASN A 221 2.49 2.19 13.14
N VAL A 222 1.68 3.16 13.55
CA VAL A 222 1.34 4.31 12.70
C VAL A 222 2.60 5.15 12.49
N ARG A 223 2.91 5.40 11.23
CA ARG A 223 4.04 6.20 10.78
C ARG A 223 3.50 7.31 9.90
N TRP A 224 3.54 8.52 10.42
CA TRP A 224 3.22 9.74 9.69
C TRP A 224 4.23 10.00 8.57
N LEU A 225 3.74 10.52 7.44
CA LEU A 225 4.56 11.00 6.34
C LEU A 225 4.78 12.51 6.49
N ARG A 226 6.03 12.92 6.69
CA ARG A 226 6.44 14.34 6.73
C ARG A 226 6.00 15.09 5.48
N GLU A 227 6.08 14.42 4.33
CA GLU A 227 5.60 14.92 3.05
C GLU A 227 4.46 14.01 2.56
N PRO A 228 3.19 14.46 2.64
CA PRO A 228 2.06 13.69 2.16
C PRO A 228 2.15 13.39 0.66
N ILE A 229 1.81 12.17 0.26
CA ILE A 229 1.97 11.72 -1.13
C ILE A 229 0.64 11.89 -1.86
N PRO A 230 0.54 12.71 -2.93
CA PRO A 230 -0.69 12.87 -3.69
C PRO A 230 -1.22 11.53 -4.21
N ALA A 231 -2.50 11.24 -3.94
CA ALA A 231 -3.15 10.01 -4.37
C ALA A 231 -4.65 10.22 -4.51
N ARG A 232 -5.27 9.55 -5.49
CA ARG A 232 -6.72 9.59 -5.66
C ARG A 232 -7.39 8.59 -4.71
N GLY A 233 -8.13 9.11 -3.73
CA GLY A 233 -8.92 8.28 -2.80
C GLY A 233 -10.03 7.49 -3.52
N ARG A 234 -10.41 6.37 -2.92
CA ARG A 234 -11.50 5.49 -3.40
C ARG A 234 -12.34 5.00 -2.22
N GLN A 235 -13.59 4.63 -2.49
CA GLN A 235 -14.47 4.01 -1.50
C GLN A 235 -14.01 2.57 -1.20
N GLY A 236 -14.19 2.14 0.06
CA GLY A 236 -13.73 0.84 0.54
C GLY A 236 -12.20 0.75 0.65
N LEU A 237 -11.68 -0.46 0.91
CA LEU A 237 -10.24 -0.73 0.82
C LEU A 237 -9.83 -0.80 -0.65
N TRP A 238 -8.78 -0.05 -1.00
CA TRP A 238 -8.22 -0.03 -2.34
C TRP A 238 -6.71 -0.35 -2.31
N ASN A 239 -6.15 -0.65 -3.47
CA ASN A 239 -4.71 -0.91 -3.60
C ASN A 239 -4.01 0.40 -3.97
N TRP A 240 -3.13 0.86 -3.09
CA TRP A 240 -2.24 1.99 -3.34
C TRP A 240 -0.86 1.47 -3.73
N GLU A 241 -0.31 2.01 -4.82
CA GLU A 241 1.08 1.76 -5.19
C GLU A 241 1.92 2.97 -4.80
N PRO A 242 2.87 2.82 -3.85
CA PRO A 242 3.76 3.91 -3.50
C PRO A 242 4.73 4.22 -4.67
N PRO A 243 5.23 5.46 -4.77
CA PRO A 243 6.28 5.84 -5.73
C PRO A 243 7.53 4.94 -5.64
N ASP A 244 8.26 4.80 -6.75
CA ASP A 244 9.42 3.89 -6.87
C ASP A 244 10.58 4.22 -5.92
N ASP A 245 10.75 5.51 -5.62
CA ASP A 245 11.76 6.08 -4.74
C ASP A 245 11.26 6.23 -3.29
N TRP A 246 10.00 5.90 -3.02
CA TRP A 246 9.45 5.99 -1.68
C TRP A 246 10.12 4.99 -0.75
N LYS A 247 10.95 5.53 0.14
CA LYS A 247 11.34 4.87 1.38
C LYS A 247 10.38 5.36 2.45
N CYS A 248 9.90 4.47 3.31
CA CYS A 248 9.21 4.88 4.53
C CYS A 248 10.22 5.64 5.40
N VAL A 249 10.31 6.96 5.19
CA VAL A 249 11.07 7.87 6.05
C VAL A 249 10.25 7.99 7.32
N VAL A 250 10.62 7.19 8.32
CA VAL A 250 10.03 7.28 9.64
C VAL A 250 10.54 8.58 10.24
N CYS A 251 9.67 9.49 10.62
CA CYS A 251 10.05 10.52 11.58
C CYS A 251 10.38 9.78 12.89
N GLU A 252 11.66 9.67 13.25
CA GLU A 252 12.12 8.99 14.47
C GLU A 252 11.53 9.60 15.76
N GLU A 253 10.87 10.75 15.66
CA GLU A 253 10.38 11.53 16.80
C GLU A 253 9.04 11.06 17.40
N PHE A 254 8.24 10.23 16.72
CA PHE A 254 6.93 9.79 17.26
C PHE A 254 6.60 8.34 16.94
N VAL A 255 7.27 7.40 17.63
CA VAL A 255 6.70 6.06 17.85
C VAL A 255 5.83 6.15 19.09
N VAL A 256 4.50 6.17 18.93
CA VAL A 256 3.57 6.12 20.07
C VAL A 256 3.62 4.73 20.68
N GLY A 257 4.53 4.52 21.62
CA GLY A 257 4.57 3.38 22.52
C GLY A 257 3.52 3.54 23.62
N GLY A 258 2.69 2.52 23.82
CA GLY A 258 1.76 2.47 24.95
C GLY A 258 2.51 2.41 26.30
N PRO A 259 1.84 2.77 27.41
CA PRO A 259 2.48 2.81 28.72
C PRO A 259 2.72 1.38 29.24
N GLY A 260 3.98 1.06 29.54
CA GLY A 260 4.34 -0.08 30.38
C GLY A 260 4.92 -1.30 29.65
N ALA A 261 6.06 -1.15 28.99
CA ALA A 261 7.06 -2.21 28.94
C ALA A 261 8.41 -1.61 28.55
N GLY A 262 9.38 -1.65 29.46
CA GLY A 262 10.77 -1.49 29.09
C GLY A 262 11.14 -2.58 28.09
N TRP A 263 11.31 -2.21 26.82
CA TRP A 263 11.76 -3.11 25.79
C TRP A 263 13.22 -2.80 25.46
N ARG A 264 14.11 -3.71 25.88
CA ARG A 264 15.41 -3.90 25.23
C ARG A 264 15.17 -4.83 24.03
N PRO A 265 15.81 -4.60 22.87
CA PRO A 265 15.52 -5.36 21.68
C PRO A 265 16.00 -6.80 21.83
N ALA A 266 15.07 -7.71 22.10
CA ALA A 266 15.23 -9.11 21.80
C ALA A 266 14.72 -9.33 20.37
N GLY A 267 15.64 -9.49 19.42
CA GLY A 267 15.35 -9.97 18.06
C GLY A 267 14.62 -8.96 17.17
N ALA A 268 15.32 -7.92 16.74
CA ALA A 268 14.94 -7.07 15.62
C ALA A 268 15.07 -7.85 14.29
N GLU A 269 14.19 -8.83 14.06
CA GLU A 269 14.06 -9.53 12.78
C GLU A 269 12.59 -9.64 12.40
N ARG A 270 12.03 -8.52 11.97
CA ARG A 270 10.97 -8.44 10.94
C ARG A 270 10.89 -7.02 10.41
N MET A 271 12.05 -6.50 10.00
CA MET A 271 12.15 -5.34 9.11
C MET A 271 11.61 -5.74 7.74
N PHE A 272 10.68 -4.95 7.20
CA PHE A 272 10.46 -4.89 5.76
C PHE A 272 11.82 -4.66 5.08
N PRO A 273 12.20 -5.44 4.06
CA PRO A 273 13.55 -5.39 3.51
C PRO A 273 13.85 -4.01 2.90
N CYS A 274 14.74 -3.29 3.55
CA CYS A 274 15.46 -2.13 3.05
C CYS A 274 16.68 -2.61 2.25
N PRO A 275 16.87 -2.23 0.98
CA PRO A 275 18.13 -2.41 0.31
C PRO A 275 18.96 -1.11 0.34
N LEU A 276 20.18 -1.28 0.86
CA LEU A 276 21.40 -0.50 0.63
C LEU A 276 21.65 0.68 1.57
N TYR A 277 22.30 0.34 2.69
CA TYR A 277 23.52 1.03 3.14
C TYR A 277 24.72 0.31 2.51
N HIS A 278 25.54 1.03 1.75
CA HIS A 278 26.96 0.71 1.60
C HIS A 278 27.77 2.00 1.62
N LYS A 279 28.51 2.13 2.72
CA LYS A 279 29.59 3.07 3.05
C LYS A 279 29.22 4.53 3.25
#